data_AF-N6TXV4-F1
#
_entry.id   AF-N6TXV4-F1
#
_cell.length_a   1.000
_cell.length_b   1.000
_cell.length_c   1.000
_cell.angle_alpha   90.00
_cell.angle_beta   90.00
_cell.angle_gamma   90.00
#
_symmetry.space_group_name_H-M   'P 1'
#
loop_
_entity.id
_entity.type
_entity.pdbx_description
1 polymer ?
#
loop_
_entity_poly.entity_id
_entity_poly.type
_entity_poly.pdbx_seq_one_letter_code
_entity_poly.pdbx_strand_id
1 'polypeptide(L)'
;MTEVYRKDYDSQQITKPNELNLPSVFGRTVDSLLQQLLDFVIRDYITAFLKDYAFELDYLELNIKEDLWGAVKNLHDKFLRVDHAKLIACDIVSVITSHFEKIREGKLANNGDPHIPPEFKLSMHVIYSDMELQYLRTLSEVLIMFLMPRAYSLSPTKHFIREVLCCKGKK
;
A
#
# COMPACT_ATOMS: atom_id res chain seq x y z
N MET A 1 -3.41 -20.01 49.52
CA MET A 1 -2.27 -19.74 48.61
C MET A 1 -2.75 -19.42 47.17
N THR A 2 -3.97 -18.92 46.99
CA THR A 2 -4.56 -18.75 45.64
C THR A 2 -5.27 -17.39 45.46
N GLU A 3 -5.17 -16.49 46.44
CA GLU A 3 -5.82 -15.17 46.40
C GLU A 3 -4.84 -14.01 46.19
N VAL A 4 -3.53 -14.28 46.12
CA VAL A 4 -2.50 -13.23 45.95
C VAL A 4 -2.21 -12.94 44.47
N TYR A 5 -2.60 -13.83 43.54
CA TYR A 5 -2.33 -13.66 42.10
C TYR A 5 -3.46 -13.02 41.30
N ARG A 6 -4.58 -12.62 41.92
CA ARG A 6 -5.73 -12.05 41.20
C ARG A 6 -5.85 -10.53 41.30
N LYS A 7 -5.01 -9.87 42.10
CA LYS A 7 -5.20 -8.47 42.48
C LYS A 7 -4.44 -7.44 41.65
N ASP A 8 -3.61 -7.85 40.70
CA ASP A 8 -2.79 -6.93 39.90
C ASP A 8 -3.29 -6.71 38.46
N TYR A 9 -4.42 -7.34 38.07
CA TYR A 9 -5.03 -7.12 36.75
C TYR A 9 -6.12 -6.04 36.73
N ASP A 10 -6.68 -5.70 37.89
CA ASP A 10 -7.76 -4.71 38.03
C ASP A 10 -7.19 -3.40 38.57
N SER A 11 -6.48 -2.61 37.74
CA SER A 11 -6.27 -1.15 37.93
C SER A 11 -5.42 -0.48 36.82
N GLN A 12 -5.40 -0.98 35.58
CA GLN A 12 -5.07 -0.09 34.47
C GLN A 12 -6.37 0.58 34.02
N GLN A 13 -6.61 1.79 34.53
CA GLN A 13 -7.56 2.70 33.92
C GLN A 13 -7.17 2.82 32.44
N ILE A 14 -7.93 2.15 31.57
CA ILE A 14 -7.78 2.22 30.12
C ILE A 14 -8.11 3.66 29.73
N THR A 15 -7.06 4.47 29.70
CA THR A 15 -7.13 5.85 29.27
C THR A 15 -7.32 5.75 27.77
N LYS A 16 -8.46 6.22 27.24
CA LYS A 16 -8.70 6.26 25.79
C LYS A 16 -7.42 6.74 25.12
N PRO A 17 -6.95 6.04 24.08
CA PRO A 17 -5.70 6.44 23.47
C PRO A 17 -5.85 7.89 22.95
N ASN A 18 -4.89 8.72 23.34
CA ASN A 18 -4.90 10.14 23.01
C ASN A 18 -5.00 10.33 21.49
N GLU A 19 -5.70 11.38 21.07
CA GLU A 19 -5.73 11.78 19.66
C GLU A 19 -4.30 11.87 19.09
N LEU A 20 -4.06 11.16 17.99
CA LEU A 20 -2.77 11.19 17.30
C LEU A 20 -2.49 12.61 16.79
N ASN A 21 -1.46 13.24 17.32
CA ASN A 21 -0.96 14.52 16.82
C ASN A 21 -0.06 14.26 15.60
N LEU A 22 -0.68 13.97 14.46
CA LEU A 22 0.02 13.72 13.21
C LEU A 22 0.58 15.02 12.62
N PRO A 23 1.85 15.05 12.17
CA PRO A 23 2.44 16.23 11.56
C PRO A 23 1.78 16.55 10.22
N SER A 24 1.61 17.83 9.91
CA SER A 24 1.10 18.25 8.60
C SER A 24 2.11 17.98 7.49
N VAL A 25 1.65 17.48 6.35
CA VAL A 25 2.49 17.11 5.20
C VAL A 25 2.14 17.97 3.99
N PHE A 26 0.87 17.97 3.57
CA PHE A 26 0.40 18.71 2.39
C PHE A 26 -0.42 19.95 2.77
N GLY A 27 -0.95 20.00 3.99
CA GLY A 27 -1.84 21.05 4.49
C GLY A 27 -3.18 20.48 4.95
N ARG A 28 -3.85 21.21 5.86
CA ARG A 28 -4.97 20.68 6.68
C ARG A 28 -6.05 19.92 5.90
N THR A 29 -6.52 20.46 4.77
CA THR A 29 -7.63 19.84 4.01
C THR A 29 -7.22 18.54 3.33
N VAL A 30 -6.03 18.50 2.73
CA VAL A 30 -5.53 17.28 2.07
C VAL A 30 -5.16 16.25 3.12
N ASP A 31 -4.52 16.70 4.20
CA ASP A 31 -4.10 15.83 5.29
C ASP A 31 -5.32 15.17 5.97
N SER A 32 -6.42 15.90 6.20
CA SER A 32 -7.63 15.32 6.81
C SER A 32 -8.29 14.26 5.92
N LEU A 33 -8.37 14.50 4.61
CA LEU A 33 -8.92 13.53 3.66
C LEU A 33 -8.05 12.27 3.56
N LEU A 34 -6.73 12.43 3.54
CA LEU A 34 -5.81 11.30 3.52
C LEU A 34 -5.89 10.49 4.83
N GLN A 35 -5.96 11.15 5.98
CA GLN A 35 -6.12 10.46 7.26
C GLN A 35 -7.46 9.70 7.32
N GLN A 36 -8.54 10.27 6.80
CA GLN A 36 -9.83 9.59 6.70
C GLN A 36 -9.76 8.37 5.75
N LEU A 37 -9.04 8.47 4.64
CA LEU A 37 -8.80 7.34 3.75
C LEU A 37 -8.02 6.23 4.47
N LEU A 38 -6.98 6.59 5.24
CA LEU A 38 -6.23 5.63 6.03
C LEU A 38 -7.12 4.96 7.09
N ASP A 39 -8.02 5.70 7.74
CA ASP A 39 -8.98 5.13 8.69
C ASP A 39 -9.87 4.07 8.03
N PHE A 40 -10.34 4.32 6.79
CA PHE A 40 -11.09 3.31 6.04
C PHE A 40 -10.24 2.10 5.66
N VAL A 41 -9.00 2.30 5.23
CA VAL A 41 -8.08 1.20 4.89
C VAL A 41 -7.80 0.33 6.11
N ILE A 42 -7.52 0.94 7.26
CA ILE A 42 -7.26 0.24 8.51
C ILE A 42 -8.49 -0.58 8.90
N ARG A 43 -9.67 0.05 8.96
CA ARG A 43 -10.92 -0.63 9.32
C ARG A 43 -11.23 -1.81 8.40
N ASP A 44 -11.20 -1.59 7.08
CA ASP A 44 -11.77 -2.53 6.12
C ASP A 44 -10.79 -3.65 5.74
N TYR A 45 -9.47 -3.40 5.78
CA TYR A 45 -8.46 -4.35 5.31
C TYR A 45 -7.48 -4.84 6.38
N ILE A 46 -7.34 -4.13 7.51
CA ILE A 46 -6.39 -4.51 8.55
C ILE A 46 -7.15 -5.04 9.78
N THR A 47 -7.99 -4.21 10.38
CA THR A 47 -8.82 -4.55 11.54
C THR A 47 -9.75 -5.72 11.23
N ALA A 48 -10.37 -5.74 10.04
CA ALA A 48 -11.23 -6.85 9.62
C ALA A 48 -10.54 -8.23 9.72
N PHE A 49 -9.22 -8.29 9.49
CA PHE A 49 -8.43 -9.51 9.62
C PHE A 49 -7.85 -9.71 11.03
N LEU A 50 -7.51 -8.64 11.75
CA LEU A 50 -6.82 -8.71 13.03
C LEU A 50 -7.76 -8.76 14.25
N LYS A 51 -9.04 -8.44 14.10
CA LYS A 51 -10.02 -8.37 15.21
C LYS A 51 -10.05 -9.63 16.09
N ASP A 52 -9.80 -10.82 15.51
CA ASP A 52 -9.89 -12.10 16.20
C ASP A 52 -8.53 -12.57 16.78
N TYR A 53 -7.44 -11.86 16.45
CA TYR A 53 -6.07 -12.25 16.77
C TYR A 53 -5.30 -11.21 17.58
N ALA A 54 -5.67 -9.93 17.50
CA ALA A 54 -4.98 -8.84 18.15
C ALA A 54 -5.48 -8.61 19.58
N PHE A 55 -4.53 -8.42 20.49
CA PHE A 55 -4.78 -7.85 21.81
C PHE A 55 -4.77 -6.32 21.69
N GLU A 56 -5.67 -5.62 22.38
CA GLU A 56 -5.74 -4.15 22.40
C GLU A 56 -5.83 -3.51 21.00
N LEU A 57 -6.88 -3.88 20.26
CA LEU A 57 -7.10 -3.45 18.87
C LEU A 57 -7.04 -1.93 18.68
N ASP A 58 -7.61 -1.15 19.61
CA ASP A 58 -7.63 0.31 19.53
C ASP A 58 -6.22 0.93 19.53
N TYR A 59 -5.30 0.40 20.34
CA TYR A 59 -3.90 0.86 20.36
C TYR A 59 -3.16 0.43 19.10
N LEU A 60 -3.42 -0.78 18.61
CA LEU A 60 -2.83 -1.29 17.39
C LEU A 60 -3.25 -0.47 16.17
N GLU A 61 -4.53 -0.10 16.06
CA GLU A 61 -5.04 0.74 14.98
C GLU A 61 -4.33 2.09 14.93
N LEU A 62 -4.10 2.73 16.09
CA LEU A 62 -3.41 4.00 16.16
C LEU A 62 -1.94 3.90 15.79
N ASN A 63 -1.24 2.88 16.26
CA ASN A 63 0.16 2.64 15.88
C ASN A 63 0.28 2.43 14.36
N ILE A 64 -0.61 1.62 13.77
CA ILE A 64 -0.63 1.39 12.32
C ILE A 64 -0.95 2.68 11.57
N LYS A 65 -1.87 3.51 12.07
CA LYS A 65 -2.20 4.82 11.48
C LYS A 65 -1.00 5.75 11.50
N GLU A 66 -0.26 5.81 12.61
CA GLU A 66 0.96 6.60 12.72
C GLU A 66 2.04 6.11 11.74
N ASP A 67 2.23 4.79 11.63
CA ASP A 67 3.19 4.19 10.71
C ASP A 67 2.85 4.44 9.24
N LEU A 68 1.57 4.31 8.87
CA LEU A 68 1.07 4.62 7.53
C LEU A 68 1.19 6.12 7.21
N TRP A 69 0.90 6.99 8.18
CA TRP A 69 1.11 8.42 8.01
C TRP A 69 2.60 8.77 7.82
N GLY A 70 3.48 8.11 8.57
CA GLY A 70 4.93 8.17 8.37
C GLY A 70 5.34 7.75 6.96
N ALA A 71 4.73 6.70 6.42
CA ALA A 71 4.97 6.26 5.05
C ALA A 71 4.51 7.29 3.99
N VAL A 72 3.36 7.93 4.20
CA VAL A 72 2.88 9.04 3.35
C VAL A 72 3.87 10.20 3.37
N LYS A 73 4.38 10.58 4.56
CA LYS A 73 5.40 11.62 4.69
C LYS A 73 6.70 11.23 3.98
N ASN A 74 7.19 10.01 4.17
CA ASN A 74 8.38 9.50 3.51
C ASN A 74 8.24 9.53 1.98
N LEU A 75 7.05 9.21 1.47
CA LEU A 75 6.74 9.27 0.05
C LEU A 75 6.78 10.72 -0.46
N HIS A 76 6.13 11.64 0.25
CA HIS A 76 6.15 13.07 -0.05
C HIS A 76 7.58 13.63 -0.12
N ASP A 77 8.40 13.36 0.91
CA ASP A 77 9.77 13.86 0.98
C ASP A 77 10.65 13.31 -0.15
N LYS A 78 10.39 12.08 -0.60
CA LYS A 78 11.05 11.53 -1.80
C LYS A 78 10.60 12.24 -3.08
N PHE A 79 9.31 12.56 -3.21
CA PHE A 79 8.78 13.28 -4.37
C PHE A 79 9.30 14.71 -4.47
N LEU A 80 9.57 15.39 -3.35
CA LEU A 80 10.19 16.73 -3.36
C LEU A 80 11.57 16.76 -4.02
N ARG A 81 12.25 15.61 -4.10
CA ARG A 81 13.58 15.48 -4.74
C ARG A 81 13.49 15.17 -6.23
N VAL A 82 12.28 14.95 -6.75
CA VAL A 82 12.04 14.63 -8.16
C VAL A 82 11.87 15.93 -8.95
N ASP A 83 12.50 16.01 -10.12
CA ASP A 83 12.22 17.07 -11.07
C ASP A 83 10.82 16.87 -11.66
N HIS A 84 9.85 17.60 -11.12
CA HIS A 84 8.45 17.50 -11.55
C HIS A 84 8.25 17.89 -13.01
N ALA A 85 9.02 18.86 -13.52
CA ALA A 85 8.90 19.31 -14.91
C ALA A 85 9.39 18.20 -15.86
N LYS A 86 10.55 17.61 -15.57
CA LYS A 86 11.06 16.46 -16.34
C LYS A 86 10.14 15.24 -16.24
N LEU A 87 9.65 14.92 -15.04
CA LEU A 87 8.75 13.79 -14.83
C LEU A 87 7.51 13.90 -15.74
N ILE A 88 6.86 15.07 -15.75
CA ILE A 88 5.62 15.29 -16.49
C ILE A 88 5.89 15.44 -18.00
N ALA A 89 6.86 16.28 -18.38
CA ALA A 89 7.08 16.64 -19.78
C ALA A 89 7.89 15.59 -20.56
N CYS A 90 8.75 14.81 -19.90
CA CYS A 90 9.65 13.88 -20.55
C CYS A 90 9.38 12.43 -20.14
N ASP A 91 9.48 12.11 -18.86
CA ASP A 91 9.50 10.70 -18.42
C ASP A 91 8.14 10.02 -18.65
N ILE A 92 7.04 10.66 -18.22
CA ILE A 92 5.67 10.17 -18.44
C ILE A 92 5.36 10.12 -19.94
N VAL A 93 5.69 11.18 -20.69
CA VAL A 93 5.45 11.24 -22.15
C VAL A 93 6.19 10.11 -22.86
N SER A 94 7.43 9.84 -22.48
CA SER A 94 8.25 8.75 -23.03
C SER A 94 7.62 7.39 -22.78
N VAL A 95 7.21 7.10 -21.54
CA VAL A 95 6.56 5.83 -21.19
C VAL A 95 5.26 5.64 -21.96
N ILE A 96 4.40 6.67 -22.04
CA ILE A 96 3.13 6.62 -22.76
C ILE A 96 3.36 6.47 -24.27
N THR A 97 4.30 7.21 -24.83
CA THR A 97 4.63 7.13 -26.27
C THR A 97 5.14 5.74 -26.62
N SER A 98 6.06 5.19 -25.84
CA SER A 98 6.56 3.82 -26.03
C SER A 98 5.43 2.79 -25.93
N HIS A 99 4.46 3.00 -25.04
CA HIS A 99 3.28 2.13 -24.96
C HIS A 99 2.41 2.21 -26.22
N PHE A 100 2.15 3.41 -26.75
CA PHE A 100 1.41 3.57 -28.01
C PHE A 100 2.16 3.00 -29.22
N GLU A 101 3.49 3.09 -29.25
CA GLU A 101 4.30 2.45 -30.27
C GLU A 101 4.13 0.94 -30.27
N LYS A 102 4.17 0.30 -29.10
CA LYS A 102 3.90 -1.15 -28.97
C LYS A 102 2.50 -1.53 -29.45
N ILE A 103 1.49 -0.70 -29.17
CA ILE A 103 0.13 -0.93 -29.70
C ILE A 103 0.12 -0.84 -31.22
N ARG A 104 0.78 0.16 -31.78
CA ARG A 104 0.89 0.35 -33.23
C ARG A 104 1.60 -0.84 -33.88
N GLU A 105 2.70 -1.30 -33.31
CA GLU A 105 3.45 -2.48 -33.78
C GLU A 105 2.58 -3.74 -33.77
N GLY A 106 1.87 -4.01 -32.67
CA GLY A 106 0.96 -5.17 -32.58
C GLY A 106 -0.16 -5.14 -33.63
N LYS A 107 -0.64 -3.95 -33.99
CA LYS A 107 -1.62 -3.78 -35.09
C LYS A 107 -1.01 -4.00 -36.48
N LEU A 108 0.25 -3.62 -36.67
CA LEU A 108 0.96 -3.75 -37.95
C LEU A 108 1.52 -5.16 -38.18
N ALA A 109 1.71 -5.95 -37.13
CA ALA A 109 2.25 -7.31 -37.19
C ALA A 109 1.49 -8.26 -38.14
N ASN A 110 0.23 -7.93 -38.48
CA ASN A 110 -0.57 -8.73 -39.40
C ASN A 110 -0.37 -8.37 -40.87
N ASN A 111 0.50 -7.40 -41.21
CA ASN A 111 0.72 -6.95 -42.59
C ASN A 111 -0.57 -6.57 -43.36
N GLY A 112 -1.65 -6.22 -42.65
CA GLY A 112 -2.96 -5.93 -43.24
C GLY A 112 -3.82 -7.16 -43.56
N ASP A 113 -3.41 -8.36 -43.15
CA ASP A 113 -4.22 -9.58 -43.27
C ASP A 113 -5.33 -9.59 -42.20
N PRO A 114 -6.61 -9.50 -42.60
CA PRO A 114 -7.74 -9.54 -41.66
C PRO A 114 -7.97 -10.92 -41.02
N HIS A 115 -7.32 -11.98 -41.49
CA HIS A 115 -7.44 -13.33 -40.89
C HIS A 115 -6.49 -13.58 -39.73
N ILE A 116 -5.43 -12.78 -39.60
CA ILE A 116 -4.51 -12.87 -38.46
C ILE A 116 -5.03 -11.87 -37.40
N PRO A 117 -5.22 -12.26 -36.13
CA PRO A 117 -5.57 -11.33 -35.06
C PRO A 117 -4.33 -10.55 -34.60
N PRO A 118 -4.44 -9.23 -34.32
CA PRO A 118 -3.28 -8.43 -33.91
C PRO A 118 -2.77 -8.91 -32.55
N GLU A 119 -1.51 -9.32 -32.49
CA GLU A 119 -0.90 -9.84 -31.26
C GLU A 119 -0.24 -8.69 -30.49
N PHE A 120 -0.87 -8.28 -29.39
CA PHE A 120 -0.26 -7.32 -28.48
C PHE A 120 0.65 -8.05 -27.49
N LYS A 121 1.95 -7.78 -27.56
CA LYS A 121 2.92 -8.38 -26.65
C LYS A 121 2.75 -7.80 -25.24
N LEU A 122 2.10 -8.58 -24.38
CA LEU A 122 1.97 -8.26 -22.96
C LEU A 122 3.33 -8.40 -22.25
N SER A 123 3.52 -7.59 -21.20
CA SER A 123 4.61 -7.80 -20.27
C SER A 123 4.45 -9.15 -19.57
N MET A 124 5.55 -9.86 -19.31
CA MET A 124 5.55 -11.22 -18.76
C MET A 124 4.71 -11.38 -17.49
N HIS A 125 4.67 -10.35 -16.65
CA HIS A 125 3.92 -10.36 -15.40
C HIS A 125 2.40 -10.19 -15.56
N VAL A 126 1.90 -9.78 -16.73
CA VAL A 126 0.45 -9.56 -16.96
C VAL A 126 -0.18 -10.69 -17.79
N ILE A 127 0.61 -11.70 -18.18
CA ILE A 127 0.12 -12.80 -19.02
C ILE A 127 -0.87 -13.68 -18.24
N TYR A 128 -0.59 -13.93 -16.96
CA TYR A 128 -1.40 -14.79 -16.09
C TYR A 128 -1.69 -14.09 -14.76
N SER A 129 -2.87 -14.31 -14.20
CA SER A 129 -3.29 -13.69 -12.93
C SER A 129 -2.32 -14.01 -11.78
N ASP A 130 -1.71 -15.20 -11.77
CA ASP A 130 -0.75 -15.59 -10.73
C ASP A 130 0.59 -14.84 -10.86
N MET A 131 1.02 -14.60 -12.10
CA MET A 131 2.23 -13.83 -12.39
C MET A 131 2.04 -12.36 -12.02
N GLU A 132 0.84 -11.83 -12.26
CA GLU A 132 0.48 -10.46 -11.91
C GLU A 132 0.47 -10.30 -10.39
N LEU A 133 -0.17 -11.24 -9.69
CA LEU A 133 -0.20 -11.26 -8.24
C LEU A 133 1.22 -11.36 -7.64
N GLN A 134 2.09 -12.19 -8.21
CA GLN A 134 3.47 -12.32 -7.77
C GLN A 134 4.28 -11.03 -8.00
N TYR A 135 4.03 -10.34 -9.11
CA TYR A 135 4.62 -9.05 -9.38
C TYR A 135 4.14 -7.98 -8.40
N LEU A 136 2.83 -7.89 -8.14
CA LEU A 136 2.26 -6.98 -7.15
C LEU A 136 2.85 -7.23 -5.76
N ARG A 137 2.95 -8.50 -5.34
CA ARG A 137 3.59 -8.88 -4.07
C ARG A 137 5.02 -8.39 -3.96
N THR A 138 5.80 -8.53 -5.04
CA THR A 138 7.18 -8.06 -5.09
C THR A 138 7.24 -6.53 -5.00
N LEU A 139 6.36 -5.84 -5.72
CA LEU A 139 6.26 -4.38 -5.67
C LEU A 139 5.85 -3.89 -4.27
N SER A 140 4.88 -4.54 -3.62
CA SER A 140 4.46 -4.22 -2.26
C SER A 140 5.61 -4.39 -1.27
N GLU A 141 6.44 -5.43 -1.39
CA GLU A 141 7.62 -5.60 -0.53
C GLU A 141 8.63 -4.45 -0.71
N VAL A 142 8.82 -3.97 -1.94
CA VAL A 142 9.66 -2.80 -2.22
C VAL A 142 9.06 -1.54 -1.57
N LEU A 143 7.76 -1.31 -1.70
CA LEU A 143 7.08 -0.17 -1.07
C LEU A 143 7.20 -0.21 0.46
N ILE A 144 6.97 -1.37 1.08
CA ILE A 144 7.14 -1.57 2.52
C ILE A 144 8.57 -1.22 2.93
N MET A 145 9.57 -1.72 2.21
CA MET A 145 10.98 -1.50 2.54
C MET A 145 11.39 -0.02 2.45
N PHE A 146 10.84 0.73 1.49
CA PHE A 146 11.23 2.13 1.26
C PHE A 146 10.43 3.15 2.04
N LEU A 147 9.20 2.82 2.45
CA LEU A 147 8.26 3.78 3.03
C LEU A 147 7.92 3.48 4.50
N MET A 148 7.87 2.22 4.91
CA MET A 148 7.43 1.82 6.25
C MET A 148 8.62 1.68 7.23
N PRO A 149 8.36 1.72 8.55
CA PRO A 149 9.37 1.38 9.56
C PRO A 149 9.95 -0.02 9.36
N ARG A 150 11.22 -0.21 9.76
CA ARG A 150 11.96 -1.47 9.56
C ARG A 150 11.27 -2.71 10.13
N ALA A 151 10.47 -2.55 11.19
CA ALA A 151 9.68 -3.63 11.79
C ALA A 151 8.74 -4.30 10.78
N TYR A 152 8.18 -3.55 9.84
CA TYR A 152 7.29 -4.06 8.79
C TYR A 152 8.02 -4.88 7.72
N SER A 153 9.35 -4.80 7.64
CA SER A 153 10.14 -5.62 6.71
C SER A 153 10.39 -7.04 7.24
N LEU A 154 10.00 -7.34 8.48
CA LEU A 154 10.20 -8.63 9.12
C LEU A 154 8.94 -9.50 9.04
N SER A 155 9.12 -10.81 9.00
CA SER A 155 8.02 -11.78 9.10
C SER A 155 7.49 -11.83 10.54
N PRO A 156 6.18 -11.99 10.79
CA PRO A 156 5.09 -12.21 9.82
C PRO A 156 4.48 -10.93 9.22
N THR A 157 4.75 -9.76 9.80
CA THR A 157 4.13 -8.47 9.43
C THR A 157 4.31 -8.11 7.96
N LYS A 158 5.51 -8.33 7.40
CA LYS A 158 5.77 -8.09 5.98
C LYS A 158 4.80 -8.85 5.09
N HIS A 159 4.61 -10.14 5.36
CA HIS A 159 3.75 -11.00 4.56
C HIS A 159 2.28 -10.57 4.69
N PHE A 160 1.85 -10.23 5.90
CA PHE A 160 0.50 -9.73 6.13
C PHE A 160 0.21 -8.43 5.36
N ILE A 161 1.04 -7.40 5.54
CA ILE A 161 0.83 -6.10 4.85
C ILE A 161 0.98 -6.24 3.34
N ARG A 162 1.89 -7.10 2.87
CA ARG A 162 2.00 -7.43 1.45
C ARG A 162 0.69 -7.99 0.91
N GLU A 163 0.07 -8.94 1.59
CA GLU A 163 -1.23 -9.46 1.17
C GLU A 163 -2.31 -8.37 1.28
N VAL A 164 -2.35 -7.55 2.33
CA VAL A 164 -3.28 -6.41 2.44
C VAL A 164 -3.19 -5.47 1.22
N LEU A 165 -1.98 -5.15 0.76
CA LEU A 165 -1.75 -4.31 -0.41
C LEU A 165 -2.06 -5.01 -1.75
N CYS A 166 -1.94 -6.34 -1.80
CA CYS A 166 -2.18 -7.15 -2.99
C CYS A 166 -3.58 -7.80 -3.03
N CYS A 167 -4.39 -7.58 -2.00
CA CYS A 167 -5.63 -8.32 -1.79
C CYS A 167 -6.56 -8.17 -3.01
N LYS A 168 -6.80 -9.29 -3.70
CA LYS A 168 -8.02 -9.46 -4.49
C LYS A 168 -9.14 -9.43 -3.47
N GLY A 169 -9.87 -8.31 -3.38
CA GLY A 169 -11.02 -8.21 -2.50
C GLY A 169 -11.96 -9.38 -2.74
N LYS A 170 -11.98 -10.35 -1.82
CA LYS A 170 -13.05 -11.35 -1.78
C LYS A 170 -14.29 -10.58 -1.36
N LYS A 171 -15.08 -10.15 -2.36
CA LYS A 171 -16.48 -9.83 -2.14
C LYS A 171 -17.23 -11.11 -1.80
#